data_AF-A0A940PY50-F1
#
_entry.id   AF-A0A940PY50-F1
#
_cell.length_a   1.000
_cell.length_b   1.000
_cell.length_c   1.000
_cell.angle_alpha   90.00
_cell.angle_beta   90.00
_cell.angle_gamma   90.00
#
_symmetry.space_group_name_H-M   'P 1'
#
loop_
_entity.id
_entity.type
_entity.pdbx_description
1 polymer ?
#
loop_
_entity_poly.entity_id
_entity_poly.type
_entity_poly.pdbx_seq_one_letter_code
_entity_poly.pdbx_strand_id
1 'polypeptide(L)'
;MLEGESMVMQDSREAVLREGDLALYDSSRPYSLLVPEGARTAIIMFPKELLALPADAIAELTAVRFDGSSGLAAGISLFMTRLMDQLDHFSRPSGSRLPQNIVDLVGTMLSAELDQQPQGSSSSVLMRSIMNYAEQHLGDPDLGPGKIAAQHFISPRYLQMLFQRNGLTVTSWVRERRLERCRRDLEDPALAGETVATLAAKWGFFEATNFSRAFKRQFGLSPRAVRSLDPAAMTTR
;
A
#
# COMPACT_ATOMS: atom_id res chain seq x y z
N MET A 1 -4.08 5.82 20.15
CA MET A 1 -2.80 6.00 20.87
C MET A 1 -3.12 6.62 22.22
N LEU A 2 -2.65 6.06 23.33
CA LEU A 2 -2.99 6.55 24.68
C LEU A 2 -1.89 7.42 25.30
N GLU A 3 -0.62 7.10 25.07
CA GLU A 3 0.51 7.85 25.64
C GLU A 3 1.77 7.59 24.80
N GLY A 4 2.49 8.63 24.38
CA GLY A 4 3.68 8.53 23.53
C GLY A 4 3.38 8.50 22.03
N GLU A 5 4.26 7.86 21.25
CA GLU A 5 4.13 7.70 19.79
C GLU A 5 4.19 6.23 19.38
N SER A 6 3.51 5.85 18.29
CA SER A 6 3.62 4.51 17.69
C SER A 6 3.54 4.59 16.17
N MET A 7 3.91 3.52 15.48
CA MET A 7 3.86 3.47 14.02
C MET A 7 3.20 2.19 13.52
N VAL A 8 2.33 2.33 12.52
CA VAL A 8 1.65 1.24 11.81
C VAL A 8 2.16 1.19 10.40
N MET A 9 2.56 0.01 9.92
CA MET A 9 3.00 -0.22 8.55
C MET A 9 2.16 -1.30 7.87
N GLN A 10 1.60 -1.00 6.69
CA GLN A 10 0.84 -1.94 5.87
C GLN A 10 0.80 -1.50 4.40
N ASP A 11 0.99 -2.41 3.46
CA ASP A 11 0.99 -2.14 2.01
C ASP A 11 1.94 -1.03 1.56
N SER A 12 3.13 -0.96 2.16
CA SER A 12 4.12 0.12 1.93
C SER A 12 3.66 1.52 2.36
N ARG A 13 2.60 1.60 3.18
CA ARG A 13 2.22 2.83 3.89
C ARG A 13 2.65 2.76 5.32
N GLU A 14 2.96 3.92 5.86
CA GLU A 14 3.37 4.11 7.24
C GLU A 14 2.53 5.24 7.84
N ALA A 15 1.95 5.00 9.02
CA ALA A 15 1.27 6.00 9.80
C ALA A 15 1.93 6.10 11.17
N VAL A 16 2.45 7.28 11.51
CA VAL A 16 2.92 7.61 12.84
C VAL A 16 1.74 8.21 13.63
N LEU A 17 1.41 7.60 14.76
CA LEU A 17 0.36 8.03 15.67
C LEU A 17 0.99 8.77 16.85
N ARG A 18 0.40 9.91 17.19
CA ARG A 18 0.65 10.63 18.45
C ARG A 18 -0.48 10.37 19.43
N GLU A 19 -0.31 10.76 20.68
CA GLU A 19 -1.35 10.68 21.70
C GLU A 19 -2.71 11.19 21.19
N GLY A 20 -3.76 10.39 21.41
CA GLY A 20 -5.11 10.65 20.91
C GLY A 20 -5.36 10.15 19.48
N ASP A 21 -4.35 9.96 18.63
CA ASP A 21 -4.56 9.54 17.24
C ASP A 21 -5.10 8.11 17.15
N LEU A 22 -5.81 7.84 16.05
CA LEU A 22 -6.30 6.52 15.68
C LEU A 22 -5.65 6.06 14.37
N ALA A 23 -5.55 4.75 14.16
CA ALA A 23 -5.19 4.17 12.88
C ALA A 23 -5.93 2.84 12.69
N LEU A 24 -6.17 2.49 11.43
CA LEU A 24 -6.76 1.22 11.04
C LEU A 24 -5.69 0.31 10.43
N TYR A 25 -5.74 -0.99 10.71
CA TYR A 25 -4.96 -1.98 9.99
C TYR A 25 -5.75 -3.28 9.83
N ASP A 26 -5.54 -3.98 8.71
CA ASP A 26 -6.15 -5.29 8.47
C ASP A 26 -5.22 -6.40 8.99
N SER A 27 -5.60 -7.03 10.10
CA SER A 27 -4.82 -8.11 10.71
C SER A 27 -4.81 -9.42 9.91
N SER A 28 -5.67 -9.57 8.89
CA SER A 28 -5.67 -10.73 7.97
C SER A 28 -4.59 -10.65 6.89
N ARG A 29 -3.88 -9.52 6.81
CA ARG A 29 -2.85 -9.23 5.81
C ARG A 29 -1.54 -8.88 6.52
N PRO A 30 -0.36 -9.02 5.89
CA PRO A 30 0.90 -8.62 6.51
C PRO A 30 0.86 -7.17 7.01
N TYR A 31 1.28 -6.96 8.26
CA TYR A 31 1.38 -5.65 8.90
C TYR A 31 2.55 -5.64 9.88
N SER A 32 2.97 -4.45 10.29
CA SER A 32 3.93 -4.26 11.37
C SER A 32 3.48 -3.12 12.27
N LEU A 33 3.60 -3.33 13.59
CA LEU A 33 3.34 -2.33 14.60
C LEU A 33 4.65 -2.07 15.34
N LEU A 34 5.08 -0.80 15.36
CA LEU A 34 6.23 -0.37 16.13
C LEU A 34 5.71 0.48 17.30
N VAL A 35 5.86 -0.05 18.51
CA VAL A 35 5.45 0.60 19.75
C VAL A 35 6.70 0.73 20.61
N PRO A 36 7.32 1.92 20.65
CA PRO A 36 8.51 2.18 21.47
C PRO A 36 8.27 1.92 22.95
N GLU A 37 9.35 1.73 23.71
CA GLU A 37 9.29 1.57 25.16
C GLU A 37 8.68 2.82 25.82
N GLY A 38 7.75 2.61 26.75
CA GLY A 38 6.98 3.68 27.40
C GLY A 38 5.73 4.13 26.65
N ALA A 39 5.54 3.73 25.38
CA ALA A 39 4.31 4.02 24.66
C ALA A 39 3.15 3.11 25.11
N ARG A 40 1.94 3.67 25.21
CA ARG A 40 0.71 2.93 25.50
C ARG A 40 -0.26 3.03 24.33
N THR A 41 -0.67 1.87 23.82
CA THR A 41 -1.61 1.76 22.70
C THR A 41 -2.75 0.82 23.05
N ALA A 42 -3.97 1.27 22.82
CA ALA A 42 -5.14 0.40 22.82
C ALA A 42 -5.38 -0.19 21.43
N ILE A 43 -5.71 -1.48 21.37
CA ILE A 43 -6.05 -2.19 20.14
C ILE A 43 -7.47 -2.72 20.30
N ILE A 44 -8.36 -2.32 19.39
CA ILE A 44 -9.73 -2.81 19.30
C ILE A 44 -9.82 -3.64 18.03
N MET A 45 -10.27 -4.90 18.17
CA MET A 45 -10.43 -5.83 17.06
C MET A 45 -11.89 -6.18 16.87
N PHE A 46 -12.35 -6.15 15.63
CA PHE A 46 -13.68 -6.59 15.23
C PHE A 46 -13.63 -7.20 13.83
N PRO A 47 -14.55 -8.12 13.47
CA PRO A 47 -14.67 -8.63 12.12
C PRO A 47 -14.95 -7.49 11.13
N LYS A 48 -14.17 -7.40 10.04
CA LYS A 48 -14.29 -6.31 9.06
C LYS A 48 -15.64 -6.31 8.34
N GLU A 49 -16.33 -7.46 8.31
CA GLU A 49 -17.66 -7.63 7.73
C GLU A 49 -18.72 -6.80 8.47
N LEU A 50 -18.46 -6.42 9.73
CA LEU A 50 -19.36 -5.57 10.50
C LEU A 50 -19.29 -4.09 10.09
N LEU A 51 -18.25 -3.66 9.36
CA LEU A 51 -18.06 -2.25 9.00
C LEU A 51 -19.03 -1.75 7.91
N ALA A 52 -19.86 -2.60 7.31
CA ALA A 52 -20.80 -2.23 6.24
C ALA A 52 -20.16 -1.38 5.10
N LEU A 53 -18.85 -1.52 4.89
CA LEU A 53 -18.05 -0.78 3.93
C LEU A 53 -17.40 -1.74 2.93
N PRO A 54 -17.19 -1.33 1.67
CA PRO A 54 -16.45 -2.13 0.69
C PRO A 54 -15.03 -2.44 1.17
N ALA A 55 -14.56 -3.67 0.94
CA ALA A 55 -13.26 -4.12 1.42
C ALA A 55 -12.08 -3.33 0.83
N ASP A 56 -12.23 -2.85 -0.41
CA ASP A 56 -11.29 -1.96 -1.08
C ASP A 56 -11.24 -0.58 -0.42
N ALA A 57 -12.39 0.00 -0.06
CA ALA A 57 -12.45 1.26 0.69
C ALA A 57 -11.79 1.15 2.07
N ILE A 58 -12.05 0.06 2.80
CA ILE A 58 -11.37 -0.24 4.07
C ILE A 58 -9.85 -0.35 3.85
N ALA A 59 -9.41 -1.03 2.78
CA ALA A 59 -8.00 -1.15 2.44
C ALA A 59 -7.35 0.20 2.08
N GLU A 60 -8.09 1.20 1.61
CA GLU A 60 -7.57 2.56 1.41
C GLU A 60 -7.33 3.30 2.73
N LEU A 61 -8.02 2.92 3.80
CA LEU A 61 -7.92 3.55 5.10
C LEU A 61 -6.92 2.87 6.05
N THR A 62 -6.33 1.72 5.67
CA THR A 62 -5.33 1.08 6.52
C THR A 62 -3.99 1.83 6.52
N ALA A 63 -3.25 1.79 7.64
CA ALA A 63 -2.01 2.57 7.83
C ALA A 63 -2.18 4.06 7.44
N VAL A 64 -3.34 4.63 7.74
CA VAL A 64 -3.64 6.06 7.68
C VAL A 64 -3.84 6.57 9.11
N ARG A 65 -3.30 7.75 9.40
CA ARG A 65 -3.47 8.44 10.69
C ARG A 65 -4.77 9.24 10.67
N PHE A 66 -5.66 8.95 11.61
CA PHE A 66 -6.83 9.77 11.89
C PHE A 66 -6.50 10.69 13.06
N ASP A 67 -6.62 12.00 12.83
CA ASP A 67 -6.20 13.01 13.79
C ASP A 67 -7.11 12.99 15.03
N GLY A 68 -6.53 12.63 16.19
CA GLY A 68 -7.23 12.55 17.45
C GLY A 68 -7.62 13.89 18.07
N SER A 69 -7.22 15.01 17.46
CA SER A 69 -7.46 16.36 17.99
C SER A 69 -8.57 17.14 17.28
N SER A 70 -9.07 16.64 16.14
CA SER A 70 -10.16 17.27 15.39
C SER A 70 -11.13 16.27 14.74
N GLY A 71 -12.28 16.77 14.31
CA GLY A 71 -13.28 15.97 13.58
C GLY A 71 -13.92 14.83 14.39
N LEU A 72 -14.44 13.84 13.67
CA LEU A 72 -15.10 12.66 14.28
C LEU A 72 -14.08 11.74 14.98
N ALA A 73 -12.85 11.67 14.47
CA ALA A 73 -11.78 10.87 15.06
C ALA A 73 -11.45 11.29 16.50
N ALA A 74 -11.41 12.60 16.78
CA ALA A 74 -11.24 13.11 18.14
C ALA A 74 -12.37 12.67 19.10
N GLY A 75 -13.63 12.80 18.66
CA GLY A 75 -14.78 12.40 19.45
C GLY A 75 -14.78 10.90 19.77
N ILE A 76 -14.46 10.07 18.77
CA ILE A 76 -14.38 8.62 18.92
C ILE A 76 -13.20 8.22 19.79
N SER A 77 -12.02 8.82 19.59
CA SER A 77 -10.84 8.52 20.39
C SER A 77 -11.08 8.78 21.88
N LEU A 78 -11.69 9.92 22.21
CA LEU A 78 -12.07 10.26 23.57
C LEU A 78 -13.11 9.28 24.13
N PHE A 79 -14.16 8.97 23.36
CA PHE A 79 -15.19 8.02 23.76
C PHE A 79 -14.60 6.63 24.05
N MET A 80 -13.77 6.11 23.15
CA MET A 80 -13.14 4.79 23.29
C MET A 80 -12.20 4.75 24.49
N THR A 81 -11.40 5.80 24.71
CA THR A 81 -10.50 5.89 25.86
C THR A 81 -11.27 5.84 27.17
N ARG A 82 -12.34 6.64 27.29
CA ARG A 82 -13.23 6.61 28.46
C ARG A 82 -13.94 5.27 28.63
N LEU A 83 -14.35 4.66 27.53
CA LEU A 83 -15.02 3.36 27.58
C LEU A 83 -14.08 2.29 28.11
N MET A 84 -12.82 2.28 27.67
CA MET A 84 -11.80 1.34 28.14
C MET A 84 -11.53 1.44 29.63
N ASP A 85 -11.47 2.65 30.19
CA ASP A 85 -11.33 2.88 31.64
C ASP A 85 -12.52 2.31 32.45
N GLN A 86 -13.66 2.12 31.80
CA GLN A 86 -14.91 1.67 32.41
C GLN A 86 -15.25 0.21 32.08
N LEU A 87 -14.50 -0.46 31.20
CA LEU A 87 -14.80 -1.81 30.70
C LEU A 87 -14.96 -2.84 31.83
N ASP A 88 -14.15 -2.75 32.89
CA ASP A 88 -14.23 -3.64 34.04
C ASP A 88 -15.58 -3.54 34.78
N HIS A 89 -16.23 -2.38 34.70
CA HIS A 89 -17.55 -2.12 35.29
C HIS A 89 -18.70 -2.61 34.40
N PHE A 90 -18.45 -2.84 33.10
CA PHE A 90 -19.42 -3.41 32.16
C PHE A 90 -19.47 -4.94 32.21
N SER A 91 -18.94 -5.55 33.29
CA SER A 91 -18.92 -6.99 33.53
C SER A 91 -20.30 -7.64 33.33
N ARG A 92 -20.45 -8.24 32.14
CA ARG A 92 -21.59 -8.96 31.54
C ARG A 92 -22.69 -8.08 30.93
N PRO A 93 -22.75 -8.13 29.60
CA PRO A 93 -24.04 -8.08 28.93
C PRO A 93 -24.13 -9.15 27.85
N SER A 94 -24.68 -10.32 28.21
CA SER A 94 -25.36 -11.15 27.22
C SER A 94 -26.56 -10.34 26.69
N GLY A 95 -26.32 -9.54 25.64
CA GLY A 95 -27.34 -8.67 25.02
C GLY A 95 -27.00 -7.18 24.90
N SER A 96 -25.79 -6.69 25.20
CA SER A 96 -25.50 -5.27 24.95
C SER A 96 -25.40 -4.99 23.45
N ARG A 97 -26.05 -3.92 23.00
CA ARG A 97 -25.81 -3.32 21.67
C ARG A 97 -24.49 -2.57 21.58
N LEU A 98 -23.74 -2.49 22.69
CA LEU A 98 -22.52 -1.70 22.80
C LEU A 98 -21.44 -2.09 21.77
N PRO A 99 -21.09 -3.37 21.54
CA PRO A 99 -20.14 -3.74 20.48
C PRO A 99 -20.59 -3.27 19.09
N GLN A 100 -21.87 -3.44 18.75
CA GLN A 100 -22.40 -2.99 17.46
C GLN A 100 -22.34 -1.47 17.34
N ASN A 101 -22.74 -0.74 18.38
CA ASN A 101 -22.69 0.72 18.38
C ASN A 101 -21.24 1.26 18.23
N ILE A 102 -20.25 0.57 18.80
CA ILE A 102 -18.83 0.92 18.62
C ILE A 102 -18.46 0.74 17.15
N VAL A 103 -18.81 -0.39 16.54
CA VAL A 103 -18.53 -0.64 15.12
C VAL A 103 -19.24 0.38 14.23
N ASP A 104 -20.49 0.72 14.51
CA ASP A 104 -21.27 1.70 13.73
C ASP A 104 -20.65 3.11 13.83
N LEU A 105 -20.16 3.51 15.01
CA LEU A 105 -19.45 4.77 15.19
C LEU A 105 -18.13 4.80 14.41
N VAL A 106 -17.35 3.72 14.49
CA VAL A 106 -16.11 3.58 13.71
C VAL A 106 -16.43 3.62 12.21
N GLY A 107 -17.44 2.88 11.74
CA GLY A 107 -17.89 2.89 10.35
C GLY A 107 -18.37 4.26 9.87
N THR A 108 -19.02 5.03 10.74
CA THR A 108 -19.45 6.42 10.45
C THR A 108 -18.24 7.33 10.26
N MET A 109 -17.23 7.24 11.13
CA MET A 109 -15.99 8.00 10.98
C MET A 109 -15.22 7.60 9.73
N LEU A 110 -15.07 6.30 9.46
CA LEU A 110 -14.38 5.83 8.26
C LEU A 110 -15.10 6.32 6.99
N SER A 111 -16.44 6.31 6.98
CA SER A 111 -17.23 6.89 5.89
C SER A 111 -16.99 8.39 5.73
N ALA A 112 -16.99 9.15 6.82
CA ALA A 112 -16.75 10.59 6.79
C ALA A 112 -15.33 10.94 6.33
N GLU A 113 -14.33 10.12 6.65
CA GLU A 113 -12.95 10.29 6.16
C GLU A 113 -12.85 10.00 4.66
N LEU A 114 -13.58 9.00 4.16
CA LEU A 114 -13.72 8.75 2.72
C LEU A 114 -14.39 9.94 2.01
N ASP A 115 -15.35 10.62 2.66
CA ASP A 115 -16.05 11.78 2.13
C ASP A 115 -15.25 13.10 2.21
N GLN A 116 -14.44 13.30 3.26
CA GLN A 116 -13.66 14.52 3.52
C GLN A 116 -12.30 14.57 2.83
N GLN A 117 -11.75 13.42 2.43
CA GLN A 117 -10.65 13.40 1.47
C GLN A 117 -11.10 14.22 0.25
N PRO A 118 -10.45 15.33 -0.14
CA PRO A 118 -10.87 16.18 -1.24
C PRO A 118 -10.80 15.36 -2.51
N GLN A 119 -11.90 14.69 -2.84
CA GLN A 119 -11.86 13.57 -3.76
C GLN A 119 -10.73 12.57 -3.39
N GLY A 120 -10.91 11.83 -2.30
CA GLY A 120 -10.51 10.40 -2.21
C GLY A 120 -11.29 9.58 -3.24
N SER A 121 -11.30 10.08 -4.47
CA SER A 121 -12.22 9.75 -5.54
C SER A 121 -11.89 8.38 -6.09
N SER A 122 -12.86 7.80 -6.79
CA SER A 122 -12.66 6.81 -7.85
C SER A 122 -11.26 6.81 -8.47
N SER A 123 -10.62 7.97 -8.67
CA SER A 123 -9.23 8.14 -9.07
C SER A 123 -8.14 7.42 -8.24
N SER A 124 -8.20 7.29 -6.92
CA SER A 124 -7.16 6.59 -6.11
C SER A 124 -7.29 5.07 -6.23
N VAL A 125 -8.51 4.56 -6.08
CA VAL A 125 -8.89 3.16 -6.34
C VAL A 125 -8.53 2.79 -7.78
N LEU A 126 -8.91 3.66 -8.73
CA LEU A 126 -8.61 3.52 -10.15
C LEU A 126 -7.10 3.54 -10.39
N MET A 127 -6.35 4.44 -9.76
CA MET A 127 -4.89 4.48 -9.90
C MET A 127 -4.24 3.19 -9.39
N ARG A 128 -4.70 2.66 -8.26
CA ARG A 128 -4.23 1.38 -7.72
C ARG A 128 -4.58 0.22 -8.64
N SER A 129 -5.80 0.21 -9.17
CA SER A 129 -6.26 -0.78 -10.16
C SER A 129 -5.43 -0.71 -11.44
N ILE A 130 -5.13 0.50 -11.93
CA ILE A 130 -4.26 0.76 -13.09
C ILE A 130 -2.85 0.22 -12.86
N MET A 131 -2.24 0.54 -11.71
CA MET A 131 -0.89 0.06 -11.39
C MET A 131 -0.86 -1.46 -11.27
N ASN A 132 -1.85 -2.07 -10.63
CA ASN A 132 -1.95 -3.53 -10.51
C ASN A 132 -2.11 -4.21 -11.86
N TYR A 133 -2.97 -3.69 -12.74
CA TYR A 133 -3.12 -4.19 -14.10
C TYR A 133 -1.80 -4.10 -14.86
N ALA A 134 -1.17 -2.92 -14.86
CA ALA A 134 0.09 -2.71 -15.56
C ALA A 134 1.21 -3.62 -15.02
N GLU A 135 1.27 -3.86 -13.72
CA GLU A 135 2.24 -4.76 -13.07
C GLU A 135 2.09 -6.22 -13.53
N GLN A 136 0.85 -6.70 -13.68
CA GLN A 136 0.55 -8.06 -14.17
C GLN A 136 0.86 -8.24 -15.67
N HIS A 137 0.88 -7.14 -16.42
CA HIS A 137 1.05 -7.15 -17.88
C HIS A 137 2.41 -6.60 -18.31
N LEU A 138 3.39 -6.44 -17.40
CA LEU A 138 4.69 -5.83 -17.73
C LEU A 138 5.43 -6.54 -18.88
N GLY A 139 5.26 -7.85 -19.05
CA GLY A 139 5.88 -8.61 -20.14
C GLY A 139 5.30 -8.35 -21.54
N ASP A 140 4.15 -7.70 -21.62
CA ASP A 140 3.47 -7.41 -22.88
C ASP A 140 4.15 -6.24 -23.62
N PRO A 141 4.74 -6.46 -24.82
CA PRO A 141 5.41 -5.40 -25.59
C PRO A 141 4.53 -4.16 -25.84
N ASP A 142 3.22 -4.37 -26.00
CA ASP A 142 2.26 -3.34 -26.38
C ASP A 142 1.64 -2.65 -25.16
N LEU A 143 2.12 -2.95 -23.94
CA LEU A 143 1.68 -2.25 -22.73
C LEU A 143 2.13 -0.79 -22.76
N GLY A 144 1.17 0.09 -23.02
CA GLY A 144 1.36 1.53 -23.01
C GLY A 144 0.09 2.27 -22.56
N PRO A 145 0.11 3.63 -22.60
CA PRO A 145 -0.99 4.44 -22.09
C PRO A 145 -2.34 4.11 -22.74
N GLY A 146 -2.37 3.81 -24.04
CA GLY A 146 -3.61 3.47 -24.75
C GLY A 146 -4.23 2.16 -24.26
N LYS A 147 -3.41 1.11 -24.11
CA LYS A 147 -3.87 -0.21 -23.66
C LYS A 147 -4.37 -0.19 -22.21
N ILE A 148 -3.62 0.49 -21.35
CA ILE A 148 -4.01 0.70 -19.94
C ILE A 148 -5.30 1.51 -19.86
N ALA A 149 -5.41 2.62 -20.59
CA ALA A 149 -6.62 3.44 -20.56
C ALA A 149 -7.86 2.68 -21.06
N ALA A 150 -7.72 1.90 -22.13
CA ALA A 150 -8.80 1.08 -22.68
C ALA A 150 -9.29 0.02 -21.67
N GLN A 151 -8.38 -0.66 -20.97
CA GLN A 151 -8.74 -1.67 -19.96
C GLN A 151 -9.59 -1.08 -18.82
N HIS A 152 -9.31 0.16 -18.43
CA HIS A 152 -9.99 0.83 -17.33
C HIS A 152 -11.12 1.76 -17.79
N PHE A 153 -11.52 1.70 -19.07
CA PHE A 153 -12.60 2.50 -19.66
C PHE A 153 -12.43 4.02 -19.46
N ILE A 154 -11.18 4.51 -19.49
CA ILE A 154 -10.86 5.93 -19.35
C ILE A 154 -10.15 6.47 -20.60
N SER A 155 -10.13 7.80 -20.74
CA SER A 155 -9.34 8.43 -21.81
C SER A 155 -7.83 8.37 -21.50
N PRO A 156 -6.96 8.24 -22.51
CA PRO A 156 -5.50 8.34 -22.32
C PRO A 156 -5.07 9.67 -21.71
N ARG A 157 -5.80 10.76 -22.00
CA ARG A 157 -5.56 12.08 -21.41
C ARG A 157 -5.82 12.07 -19.89
N TYR A 158 -6.91 11.43 -19.46
CA TYR A 158 -7.21 11.30 -18.03
C TYR A 158 -6.17 10.42 -17.33
N LEU A 159 -5.79 9.28 -17.93
CA LEU A 159 -4.71 8.44 -17.41
C LEU A 159 -3.40 9.22 -17.21
N GLN A 160 -2.99 10.03 -18.19
CA GLN A 160 -1.80 10.88 -18.07
C GLN A 160 -1.92 11.90 -16.93
N MET A 161 -3.08 12.54 -16.78
CA MET A 161 -3.33 13.44 -15.67
C MET A 161 -3.21 12.73 -14.31
N LEU A 162 -3.68 11.49 -14.19
CA LEU A 162 -3.53 10.69 -12.97
C LEU A 162 -2.07 10.42 -12.63
N PHE A 163 -1.26 10.03 -13.61
CA PHE A 163 0.18 9.82 -13.41
C PHE A 163 0.91 11.12 -13.07
N GLN A 164 0.59 12.24 -13.74
CA GLN A 164 1.21 13.54 -13.50
C GLN A 164 0.95 14.07 -12.09
N ARG A 165 -0.27 13.88 -11.55
CA ARG A 165 -0.58 14.24 -10.15
C ARG A 165 0.30 13.51 -9.14
N ASN A 166 0.81 12.34 -9.50
CA ASN A 166 1.73 11.54 -8.69
C ASN A 166 3.21 11.77 -9.05
N GLY A 167 3.52 12.77 -9.88
CA GLY A 167 4.90 13.07 -10.30
C GLY A 167 5.51 12.04 -11.27
N LEU A 168 4.67 11.21 -11.91
CA LEU A 168 5.10 10.10 -12.76
C LEU A 168 4.62 10.27 -14.21
N THR A 169 5.21 9.48 -15.12
CA THR A 169 4.62 9.22 -16.44
C THR A 169 4.37 7.72 -16.57
N VAL A 170 3.33 7.33 -17.32
CA VAL A 170 3.01 5.92 -17.56
C VAL A 170 4.22 5.17 -18.14
N THR A 171 4.86 5.77 -19.15
CA THR A 171 5.99 5.15 -19.85
C THR A 171 7.24 5.03 -18.96
N SER A 172 7.54 6.04 -18.15
CA SER A 172 8.68 5.96 -17.22
C SER A 172 8.43 4.91 -16.15
N TRP A 173 7.23 4.88 -15.59
CA TRP A 173 6.83 3.92 -14.56
C TRP A 173 6.91 2.48 -15.07
N VAL A 174 6.29 2.17 -16.22
CA VAL A 174 6.35 0.81 -16.81
C VAL A 174 7.78 0.39 -17.08
N ARG A 175 8.60 1.30 -17.63
CA ARG A 175 10.02 1.02 -17.92
C ARG A 175 10.81 0.71 -16.65
N GLU A 176 10.61 1.48 -15.59
CA GLU A 176 11.27 1.27 -14.30
C GLU A 176 10.86 -0.06 -13.67
N ARG A 177 9.55 -0.38 -13.65
CA ARG A 177 9.05 -1.65 -13.15
C ARG A 177 9.61 -2.85 -13.93
N ARG A 178 9.69 -2.77 -15.27
CA ARG A 178 10.34 -3.81 -16.09
C ARG A 178 11.81 -4.00 -15.73
N LEU A 179 12.55 -2.91 -15.53
CA LEU A 179 13.96 -2.98 -15.13
C LEU A 179 14.13 -3.65 -13.75
N GLU A 180 13.27 -3.33 -12.78
CA GLU A 180 13.30 -3.94 -11.45
C GLU A 180 12.99 -5.44 -11.50
N ARG A 181 11.99 -5.84 -12.28
CA ARG A 181 11.66 -7.26 -12.50
C ARG A 181 12.78 -8.02 -13.19
N CYS A 182 13.43 -7.42 -14.19
CA CYS A 182 14.64 -7.96 -14.80
C CYS A 182 15.77 -8.14 -13.77
N ARG A 183 16.02 -7.14 -12.92
CA ARG A 183 17.07 -7.21 -11.89
C ARG A 183 16.83 -8.38 -10.95
N ARG A 184 15.61 -8.50 -10.44
CA ARG A 184 15.21 -9.60 -9.56
C ARG A 184 15.43 -10.96 -10.23
N ASP A 185 15.01 -11.13 -11.48
CA ASP A 185 15.19 -12.40 -12.20
C ASP A 185 16.67 -12.66 -12.56
N LEU A 186 17.50 -11.61 -12.69
CA LEU A 186 18.96 -11.74 -12.89
C LEU A 186 19.69 -12.21 -11.63
N GLU A 187 19.19 -11.80 -10.46
CA GLU A 187 19.73 -12.15 -9.14
C GLU A 187 19.23 -13.52 -8.63
N ASP A 188 18.15 -14.05 -9.21
CA ASP A 188 17.57 -15.33 -8.82
C ASP A 188 18.47 -16.51 -9.24
N PRO A 189 19.02 -17.30 -8.29
CA PRO A 189 19.85 -18.47 -8.60
C PRO A 189 19.10 -19.54 -9.38
N ALA A 190 17.77 -19.65 -9.22
CA ALA A 190 16.95 -20.60 -9.98
C ALA A 190 16.91 -20.28 -11.48
N LEU A 191 17.19 -19.02 -11.84
CA LEU A 191 17.23 -18.55 -13.23
C LEU A 191 18.67 -18.35 -13.74
N ALA A 192 19.68 -18.90 -13.07
CA ALA A 192 21.09 -18.75 -13.46
C ALA A 192 21.39 -19.31 -14.87
N GLY A 193 20.63 -20.33 -15.31
CA GLY A 193 20.74 -20.90 -16.66
C GLY A 193 20.14 -20.03 -17.77
N GLU A 194 19.33 -19.02 -17.43
CA GLU A 194 18.67 -18.15 -18.41
C GLU A 194 19.61 -17.04 -18.89
N THR A 195 19.56 -16.73 -20.19
CA THR A 195 20.38 -15.64 -20.72
C THR A 195 19.82 -14.27 -20.33
N VAL A 196 20.70 -13.27 -20.23
CA VAL A 196 20.29 -11.87 -20.04
C VAL A 196 19.28 -11.43 -21.11
N ALA A 197 19.45 -11.89 -22.35
CA ALA A 197 18.54 -11.57 -23.46
C ALA A 197 17.16 -12.21 -23.24
N THR A 198 17.10 -13.47 -22.79
CA THR A 198 15.82 -14.15 -22.49
C THR A 198 15.05 -13.42 -21.39
N LEU A 199 15.72 -13.06 -20.29
CA LEU A 199 15.09 -12.33 -19.20
C LEU A 199 14.66 -10.91 -19.60
N ALA A 200 15.47 -10.22 -20.40
CA ALA A 200 15.10 -8.92 -20.94
C ALA A 200 13.84 -9.01 -21.82
N ALA A 201 13.79 -9.99 -22.72
CA ALA A 201 12.64 -10.22 -23.60
C ALA A 201 11.36 -10.56 -22.81
N LYS A 202 11.47 -11.37 -21.75
CA LYS A 202 10.35 -11.71 -20.85
C LYS A 202 9.66 -10.48 -20.26
N TRP A 203 10.41 -9.41 -20.01
CA TRP A 203 9.90 -8.16 -19.46
C TRP A 203 9.73 -7.07 -20.52
N GLY A 204 9.63 -7.43 -21.80
CA GLY A 204 9.29 -6.51 -22.89
C GLY A 204 10.46 -5.67 -23.42
N PHE A 205 11.72 -6.09 -23.19
CA PHE A 205 12.90 -5.48 -23.80
C PHE A 205 13.46 -6.37 -24.93
N PHE A 206 13.22 -5.98 -26.18
CA PHE A 206 13.71 -6.70 -27.36
C PHE A 206 15.06 -6.18 -27.87
N GLU A 207 15.41 -4.94 -27.51
CA GLU A 207 16.65 -4.29 -27.92
C GLU A 207 17.72 -4.35 -26.81
N ALA A 208 18.62 -5.32 -26.91
CA ALA A 208 19.63 -5.60 -25.89
C ALA A 208 20.55 -4.40 -25.55
N THR A 209 20.90 -3.60 -26.55
CA THR A 209 21.73 -2.39 -26.38
C THR A 209 20.99 -1.31 -25.58
N ASN A 210 19.72 -1.08 -25.90
CA ASN A 210 18.90 -0.10 -25.21
C ASN A 210 18.59 -0.54 -23.78
N PHE A 211 18.29 -1.82 -23.58
CA PHE A 211 18.13 -2.43 -22.26
C PHE A 211 19.39 -2.26 -21.41
N SER A 212 20.56 -2.68 -21.91
CA SER A 212 21.80 -2.65 -21.14
C SER A 212 22.19 -1.22 -20.71
N ARG A 213 21.99 -0.23 -21.58
CA ARG A 213 22.20 1.19 -21.25
C ARG A 213 21.20 1.68 -20.19
N ALA A 214 19.92 1.33 -20.33
CA ALA A 214 18.88 1.70 -19.39
C ALA A 214 19.12 1.10 -17.99
N PHE A 215 19.45 -0.19 -17.96
CA PHE A 215 19.72 -0.94 -16.74
C PHE A 215 20.95 -0.38 -16.03
N LYS A 216 22.06 -0.17 -16.73
CA LYS A 216 23.27 0.43 -16.15
C LYS A 216 23.02 1.85 -15.62
N ARG A 217 22.21 2.64 -16.32
CA ARG A 217 21.85 3.98 -15.85
C ARG A 217 21.02 3.95 -14.56
N GLN A 218 20.14 2.96 -14.40
CA GLN A 218 19.29 2.84 -13.22
C GLN A 218 20.04 2.26 -12.02
N PHE A 219 20.83 1.20 -12.22
CA PHE A 219 21.41 0.39 -11.14
C PHE A 219 22.93 0.51 -10.99
N GLY A 220 23.59 1.32 -11.84
CA GLY A 220 25.05 1.50 -11.85
C GLY A 220 25.85 0.33 -12.42
N LEU A 221 25.31 -0.89 -12.38
CA LEU A 221 25.94 -2.12 -12.88
C LEU A 221 25.32 -2.58 -14.20
N SER A 222 26.10 -3.29 -15.01
CA SER A 222 25.56 -3.92 -16.23
C SER A 222 24.75 -5.20 -15.87
N PRO A 223 23.75 -5.59 -16.68
CA PRO A 223 22.99 -6.82 -16.44
C PRO A 223 23.88 -8.07 -16.31
N ARG A 224 24.95 -8.17 -17.11
CA ARG A 224 25.93 -9.26 -17.02
C ARG A 224 26.73 -9.22 -15.73
N ALA A 225 27.09 -8.01 -15.27
CA ALA A 225 27.81 -7.86 -14.01
C ALA A 225 26.94 -8.33 -12.84
N VAL A 226 25.66 -7.94 -12.80
CA VAL A 226 24.70 -8.43 -11.79
C VAL A 226 24.58 -9.95 -11.82
N ARG A 227 24.50 -10.55 -13.01
CA ARG A 227 24.45 -12.02 -13.16
C ARG A 227 25.72 -12.73 -12.70
N SER A 228 26.89 -12.11 -12.88
CA SER A 228 28.17 -12.69 -12.47
C SER A 228 28.49 -12.51 -10.98
N LEU A 229 27.67 -11.72 -10.25
CA LEU A 229 27.81 -11.62 -8.80
C LEU A 229 27.35 -12.93 -8.18
N ASP A 230 28.27 -13.61 -7.50
CA ASP A 230 27.98 -14.81 -6.75
C ASP A 230 27.02 -14.47 -5.59
N PRO A 231 25.83 -15.08 -5.49
CA PRO A 231 24.88 -14.82 -4.39
C PRO A 231 25.52 -15.04 -3.01
N ALA A 232 26.51 -15.94 -2.92
CA ALA A 232 27.22 -16.23 -1.67
C ALA A 232 28.09 -15.07 -1.16
N ALA A 233 28.49 -14.13 -2.03
CA ALA A 233 29.33 -12.99 -1.64
C ALA A 233 28.55 -11.84 -0.98
N MET A 234 27.20 -11.86 -1.02
CA MET A 234 26.35 -10.74 -0.56
C MET A 234 25.84 -10.87 0.88
N THR A 235 26.05 -12.02 1.55
CA THR A 235 25.61 -12.26 2.94
C THR A 235 26.62 -11.86 4.03
N THR A 236 27.78 -11.27 3.66
CA THR A 236 28.86 -10.98 4.65
C THR A 236 29.26 -9.50 4.73
N ARG A 237 28.33 -8.55 4.65
CA ARG A 237 28.63 -7.14 5.02
C ARG A 237 27.53 -6.49 5.81
#